data_AF-A0A525JYV3-F1
#
_entry.id   AF-A0A525JYV3-F1
#
_cell.length_a   1.000
_cell.length_b   1.000
_cell.length_c   1.000
_cell.angle_alpha   90.00
_cell.angle_beta   90.00
_cell.angle_gamma   90.00
#
_symmetry.space_group_name_H-M   'P 1'
#
loop_
_entity.id
_entity.type
_entity.pdbx_description
1 polymer ?
#
loop_
_entity_poly.entity_id
_entity_poly.type
_entity_poly.pdbx_seq_one_letter_code
_entity_poly.pdbx_strand_id
1 'polypeptide(L)'
;MEKAFVAQRVAKKLFVTEAAVDGALSEAAELMSEVLMARKEVNTSMVFADDVQVKLMDAMKALSEARTAMVAVHNELNEAKLRLGVRTQMAGEKPPSAVDTTETTLRAVR
;
A
#
# COMPACT_ATOMS: atom_id res chain seq x y z
N MET A 1 15.91 22.78 0.18
CA MET A 1 16.16 21.61 1.05
C MET A 1 14.98 21.28 1.97
N GLU A 2 14.37 22.25 2.65
CA GLU A 2 13.31 22.01 3.66
C GLU A 2 12.06 21.27 3.15
N LYS A 3 11.52 21.65 1.97
CA LYS A 3 10.29 21.06 1.41
C LYS A 3 10.41 19.55 1.08
N ALA A 4 11.57 19.13 0.59
CA ALA A 4 11.82 17.73 0.26
C ALA A 4 11.89 16.85 1.52
N PHE A 5 12.51 17.37 2.59
CA PHE A 5 12.57 16.68 3.88
C PHE A 5 11.17 16.51 4.50
N VAL A 6 10.34 17.56 4.47
CA VAL A 6 8.95 17.48 4.95
C VAL A 6 8.15 16.47 4.14
N ALA A 7 8.26 16.50 2.80
CA ALA A 7 7.59 15.54 1.92
C ALA A 7 8.03 14.09 2.19
N GLN A 8 9.33 13.86 2.42
CA GLN A 8 9.86 12.53 2.76
C GLN A 8 9.33 12.03 4.10
N ARG A 9 9.21 12.90 5.11
CA ARG A 9 8.61 12.56 6.41
C ARG A 9 7.15 12.14 6.27
N VAL A 10 6.37 12.87 5.47
CA VAL A 10 4.98 12.53 5.17
C VAL A 10 4.89 11.20 4.42
N ALA A 11 5.72 10.99 3.39
CA ALA A 11 5.76 9.73 2.64
C ALA A 11 6.09 8.54 3.55
N LYS A 12 7.05 8.67 4.46
CA LYS A 12 7.37 7.60 5.43
C LYS A 12 6.18 7.28 6.32
N LYS A 13 5.43 8.28 6.77
CA LYS A 13 4.23 8.07 7.59
C LYS A 13 3.09 7.45 6.80
N LEU A 14 2.89 7.86 5.54
CA LEU A 14 1.91 7.25 4.64
C LEU A 14 2.11 5.73 4.53
N PHE A 15 3.33 5.27 4.22
CA PHE A 15 3.62 3.83 4.11
C PHE A 15 3.38 3.06 5.41
N VAL A 16 3.74 3.65 6.57
CA VAL A 16 3.49 3.03 7.87
C VAL A 16 1.98 2.91 8.12
N THR A 17 1.20 3.93 7.75
CA THR A 17 -0.26 3.91 7.91
C THR A 17 -0.93 2.92 6.96
N GLU A 18 -0.50 2.84 5.70
CA GLU A 18 -0.99 1.84 4.73
C GLU A 18 -0.74 0.42 5.23
N ALA A 19 0.49 0.14 5.69
CA ALA A 19 0.85 -1.16 6.26
C ALA A 19 0.06 -1.49 7.52
N ALA A 20 -0.26 -0.49 8.35
CA ALA A 20 -1.08 -0.70 9.55
C ALA A 20 -2.54 -1.07 9.20
N VAL A 21 -3.11 -0.47 8.16
CA VAL A 21 -4.46 -0.81 7.69
C VAL A 21 -4.49 -2.22 7.10
N ASP A 22 -3.51 -2.58 6.26
CA ASP A 22 -3.39 -3.93 5.71
C ASP A 22 -3.16 -4.97 6.82
N GLY A 23 -2.32 -4.65 7.81
CA GLY A 23 -2.10 -5.49 8.99
C GLY A 23 -3.36 -5.70 9.83
N ALA A 24 -4.14 -4.64 10.06
CA ALA A 24 -5.42 -4.73 10.78
C ALA A 24 -6.43 -5.64 10.06
N LEU A 25 -6.45 -5.61 8.72
CA LEU A 25 -7.30 -6.51 7.93
C LEU A 25 -6.85 -7.98 8.03
N SER A 26 -5.54 -8.24 8.08
CA SER A 26 -4.97 -9.58 8.30
C SER A 26 -5.37 -10.13 9.67
N GLU A 27 -5.14 -9.36 10.74
CA GLU A 27 -5.50 -9.73 12.11
C GLU A 27 -7.01 -9.97 12.28
N ALA A 28 -7.85 -9.16 11.63
CA ALA A 28 -9.30 -9.36 11.63
C ALA A 28 -9.72 -10.66 10.92
N ALA A 29 -9.03 -11.04 9.84
CA ALA A 29 -9.27 -12.29 9.15
C ALA A 29 -8.83 -13.51 9.98
N GLU A 30 -7.70 -13.41 10.69
CA GLU A 30 -7.22 -14.43 11.63
C GLU A 30 -8.21 -14.61 12.78
N LEU A 31 -8.69 -13.52 13.39
CA LEU A 31 -9.71 -13.55 14.43
C LEU A 31 -11.00 -14.22 13.94
N MET A 32 -11.44 -13.94 12.71
CA MET A 32 -12.62 -14.60 12.12
C MET A 32 -12.40 -16.12 12.07
N SER A 33 -11.26 -16.57 11.56
CA SER A 33 -10.92 -17.99 11.51
C SER A 33 -10.92 -18.63 12.90
N GLU A 34 -10.32 -17.96 13.89
CA GLU A 34 -10.24 -18.45 15.26
C GLU A 34 -11.62 -18.59 15.91
N VAL A 35 -12.52 -17.63 15.71
CA VAL A 35 -13.91 -17.71 16.20
C VAL A 35 -14.64 -18.91 15.59
N LEU A 36 -14.44 -19.18 14.29
CA LEU A 36 -15.05 -20.34 13.62
C LEU A 36 -14.51 -21.68 14.18
N MET A 37 -13.22 -21.73 14.51
CA MET A 37 -12.58 -22.93 15.05
C MET A 37 -12.95 -23.16 16.52
N ALA A 38 -12.89 -22.12 17.36
CA ALA A 38 -13.26 -22.18 18.76
C ALA A 38 -14.68 -22.75 18.95
N ARG A 39 -15.64 -22.40 18.08
CA ARG A 39 -17.00 -22.97 18.12
C ARG A 39 -17.02 -24.50 18.04
N LYS A 40 -16.13 -25.09 17.23
CA LYS A 40 -15.99 -26.54 17.10
C LYS A 40 -15.37 -27.15 18.35
N GLU A 41 -14.34 -26.51 18.89
CA GLU A 41 -13.63 -26.98 20.09
C GLU A 41 -14.54 -27.04 21.33
N VAL A 42 -15.41 -26.03 21.49
CA VAL A 42 -16.38 -25.99 22.59
C VAL A 42 -17.71 -26.69 22.27
N ASN A 43 -17.81 -27.41 21.14
CA ASN A 43 -19.00 -28.15 20.70
C ASN A 43 -20.31 -27.32 20.75
N THR A 44 -20.25 -26.07 20.32
CA THR A 44 -21.40 -25.16 20.35
C THR A 44 -22.19 -25.21 19.04
N SER A 45 -23.48 -24.85 19.12
CA SER A 45 -24.33 -24.66 17.93
C SER A 45 -23.87 -23.45 17.12
N MET A 46 -24.18 -23.43 15.82
CA MET A 46 -23.88 -22.32 14.90
C MET A 46 -24.51 -20.99 15.32
N VAL A 47 -25.61 -21.04 16.09
CA VAL A 47 -26.28 -19.85 16.65
C VAL A 47 -25.43 -19.16 17.72
N PHE A 48 -24.48 -19.88 18.33
CA PHE A 48 -23.57 -19.30 19.32
C PHE A 48 -22.65 -18.27 18.65
N ALA A 49 -22.73 -17.03 19.16
CA ALA A 49 -21.96 -15.88 18.69
C ALA A 49 -22.19 -15.50 17.20
N ASP A 50 -23.33 -15.85 16.61
CA ASP A 50 -23.68 -15.46 15.23
C ASP A 50 -23.64 -13.93 15.03
N ASP A 51 -24.22 -13.18 15.96
CA ASP A 51 -24.19 -11.71 15.97
C ASP A 51 -22.78 -11.12 16.00
N VAL A 52 -21.81 -11.83 16.61
CA VAL A 52 -20.41 -11.39 16.66
C VAL A 52 -19.76 -11.55 15.29
N GLN A 53 -20.06 -12.64 14.58
CA GLN A 53 -19.58 -12.89 13.23
C GLN A 53 -20.08 -11.81 12.26
N VAL A 54 -21.36 -11.42 12.34
CA VAL A 54 -21.92 -10.33 11.53
C VAL A 54 -21.17 -9.01 11.78
N LYS A 55 -21.00 -8.64 13.06
CA LYS A 55 -20.27 -7.41 13.42
C LYS A 55 -18.81 -7.43 12.99
N LEU A 56 -18.15 -8.58 13.03
CA LEU A 56 -16.77 -8.73 12.57
C LEU A 56 -16.67 -8.57 11.05
N MET A 57 -17.63 -9.11 10.28
CA MET A 57 -17.71 -8.88 8.84
C MET A 57 -17.94 -7.40 8.49
N ASP A 58 -18.81 -6.71 9.25
CA ASP A 58 -19.01 -5.26 9.09
C ASP A 58 -17.73 -4.47 9.37
N ALA A 59 -16.96 -4.86 10.39
CA ALA A 59 -15.66 -4.26 10.68
C ALA A 59 -14.64 -4.49 9.55
N MET A 60 -14.57 -5.72 9.01
CA MET A 60 -13.69 -6.04 7.87
C MET A 60 -14.08 -5.27 6.60
N LYS A 61 -15.38 -5.05 6.37
CA LYS A 61 -15.87 -4.21 5.29
C LYS A 61 -15.40 -2.76 5.46
N ALA A 62 -15.55 -2.19 6.65
CA ALA A 62 -15.09 -0.83 6.92
C ALA A 62 -13.57 -0.67 6.75
N LEU A 63 -12.77 -1.68 7.16
CA LEU A 63 -11.33 -1.71 6.91
C LEU A 63 -11.00 -1.78 5.41
N SER A 64 -11.77 -2.54 4.64
CA SER A 64 -11.61 -2.63 3.18
C SER A 64 -11.92 -1.30 2.48
N GLU A 65 -12.96 -0.59 2.94
CA GLU A 65 -13.27 0.77 2.46
C GLU A 65 -12.17 1.76 2.85
N ALA A 66 -11.65 1.66 4.08
CA ALA A 66 -10.52 2.47 4.54
C ALA A 66 -9.27 2.25 3.67
N ARG A 67 -9.01 1.02 3.22
CA ARG A 67 -7.92 0.70 2.29
C ARG A 67 -8.09 1.42 0.95
N THR A 68 -9.29 1.39 0.38
CA THR A 68 -9.59 2.14 -0.85
C THR A 68 -9.38 3.65 -0.66
N ALA A 69 -9.82 4.21 0.47
CA ALA A 69 -9.57 5.61 0.79
C ALA A 69 -8.08 5.92 0.94
N MET A 70 -7.29 5.04 1.57
CA MET A 70 -5.84 5.21 1.70
C MET A 70 -5.12 5.22 0.35
N VAL A 71 -5.53 4.38 -0.61
CA VAL A 71 -4.99 4.40 -1.96
C VAL A 71 -5.29 5.73 -2.66
N ALA A 72 -6.49 6.28 -2.48
CA ALA A 72 -6.82 7.61 -3.00
C ALA A 72 -5.92 8.70 -2.39
N VAL A 73 -5.73 8.69 -1.06
CA VAL A 73 -4.81 9.59 -0.35
C VAL A 73 -3.37 9.47 -0.88
N HIS A 74 -2.90 8.25 -1.14
CA HIS A 74 -1.58 8.02 -1.73
C HIS A 74 -1.43 8.73 -3.08
N ASN A 75 -2.41 8.56 -3.97
CA ASN A 75 -2.40 9.15 -5.29
C ASN A 75 -2.43 10.68 -5.22
N GLU A 76 -3.29 11.26 -4.37
CA GLU A 76 -3.36 12.70 -4.16
C GLU A 76 -2.06 13.28 -3.60
N LEU A 77 -1.42 12.61 -2.65
CA LEU A 77 -0.12 13.02 -2.12
C LEU A 77 0.99 12.92 -3.17
N ASN A 78 0.91 11.94 -4.08
CA ASN A 78 1.80 11.80 -5.21
C ASN A 78 1.64 12.95 -6.22
N GLU A 79 0.45 13.51 -6.39
CA GLU A 79 0.27 14.74 -7.17
C GLU A 79 0.77 15.98 -6.40
N ALA A 80 0.44 16.07 -5.11
CA ALA A 80 0.81 17.21 -4.26
C ALA A 80 2.33 17.41 -4.20
N LYS A 81 3.12 16.32 -4.11
CA LYS A 81 4.58 16.42 -4.12
C LYS A 81 5.11 17.00 -5.45
N LEU A 82 4.47 16.67 -6.58
CA LEU A 82 4.85 17.20 -7.90
C LEU A 82 4.54 18.70 -8.00
N ARG A 83 3.37 19.14 -7.49
CA ARG A 83 3.01 20.57 -7.41
C ARG A 83 3.96 21.37 -6.51
N LEU A 84 4.50 20.74 -5.48
CA LEU A 84 5.54 21.30 -4.60
C LEU A 84 6.95 21.33 -5.23
N GLY A 85 7.12 20.76 -6.43
CA GLY A 85 8.40 20.64 -7.12
C GLY A 85 9.31 19.53 -6.57
N VAL A 86 8.78 18.65 -5.71
CA VAL A 86 9.51 17.50 -5.16
C VAL A 86 9.34 16.33 -6.13
N ARG A 87 10.35 16.11 -6.97
CA ARG A 87 10.36 15.00 -7.92
C ARG A 87 10.96 13.75 -7.28
N THR A 88 10.37 12.60 -7.58
CA THR A 88 10.95 11.29 -7.27
C THR A 88 12.25 11.18 -8.08
N GLN A 89 13.39 11.04 -7.41
CA GLN A 89 14.64 10.67 -8.07
C GLN A 89 14.74 9.15 -8.05
N MET A 90 15.09 8.53 -9.18
CA MET A 90 15.49 7.13 -9.17
C MET A 90 16.78 7.02 -8.35
N ALA A 91 16.72 6.34 -7.22
CA ALA A 91 17.91 5.96 -6.47
C ALA A 91 18.56 4.76 -7.19
N GLY A 92 19.33 5.06 -8.23
CA GLY A 92 20.15 4.11 -8.95
C GLY A 92 21.21 4.86 -9.71
N GLU A 93 22.49 4.57 -9.45
CA GLU A 93 23.55 4.97 -10.36
C GLU A 93 23.21 4.39 -11.74
N LYS A 94 23.12 5.27 -12.75
CA LYS A 94 23.05 4.82 -14.13
C LYS A 94 24.34 4.00 -14.38
N PRO A 95 24.26 2.70 -14.71
CA PRO A 95 25.46 1.95 -15.01
C PRO A 95 26.19 2.64 -16.18
N PRO A 96 27.52 2.77 -16.11
CA PRO A 96 28.31 3.56 -17.07
C PRO A 96 28.25 3.05 -18.52
N SER A 97 27.59 1.92 -18.78
CA SER A 97 27.55 1.24 -20.09
C SER A 97 26.29 1.51 -20.93
N ALA A 98 25.30 2.26 -20.45
CA ALA A 98 24.07 2.53 -21.21
C ALA A 98 24.12 3.85 -22.02
N VAL A 99 25.32 4.31 -22.39
CA VAL A 99 25.51 5.36 -23.39
C VAL A 99 26.30 4.73 -24.51
N ASP A 100 25.60 4.13 -25.46
CA ASP A 100 26.22 3.71 -26.70
C ASP A 100 26.44 4.96 -27.56
N THR A 101 27.59 5.59 -27.39
CA THR A 101 28.13 6.63 -28.29
C THR A 101 28.69 6.00 -29.56
N THR A 102 28.01 5.01 -30.14
CA THR A 102 28.31 4.62 -31.52
C THR A 102 27.89 5.80 -32.40
N GLU A 103 28.89 6.52 -32.91
CA GLU A 103 28.69 7.51 -33.95
C GLU A 103 27.86 6.87 -35.07
N THR A 104 26.65 7.40 -35.27
CA THR A 104 25.77 6.95 -36.36
C THR A 104 26.40 7.42 -37.66
N THR A 105 27.25 6.60 -38.25
CA THR A 105 27.79 6.85 -39.59
C THR A 105 26.69 6.56 -40.61
N LEU A 106 26.26 7.59 -41.34
CA LEU A 106 25.30 7.43 -42.42
C LEU A 106 25.94 6.57 -43.51
N ARG A 107 25.29 5.45 -43.85
CA ARG A 107 25.73 4.57 -44.93
C ARG A 107 25.60 5.32 -46.26
N ALA A 108 26.73 5.65 -46.87
CA ALA A 108 26.75 6.19 -48.23
C ALA A 108 26.14 5.17 -49.20
N VAL A 109 25.03 5.54 -49.81
CA VAL A 109 24.42 4.79 -50.91
C VAL A 109 25.13 5.22 -52.19
N ARG A 110 25.70 4.25 -52.90
CA ARG A 110 26.33 4.42 -54.22
C ARG A 110 25.39 3.91 -55.30
#